data_AF-A0A5Q4T5J2-F1
#
_entry.id   AF-A0A5Q4T5J2-F1
#
_cell.length_a   1.000
_cell.length_b   1.000
_cell.length_c   1.000
_cell.angle_alpha   90.00
_cell.angle_beta   90.00
_cell.angle_gamma   90.00
#
_symmetry.space_group_name_H-M   'P 1'
#
loop_
_entity.id
_entity.type
_entity.pdbx_description
1 polymer ?
#
loop_
_entity_poly.entity_id
_entity_poly.type
_entity_poly.pdbx_seq_one_letter_code
_entity_poly.pdbx_strand_id
1 'polypeptide(L)'
;MGEIRASDVVNAACDALVAGLDTPGLRILAACTRAEADYDVHDLLPEALDELGLAFYPVGSEAGQEAVARALARRMLMGELTPREFTFRIHQRHGHGLPLTERLAELDDEYDILEYGDRTVDQVDAEVTAEARRLAAHPTVRAEPTDSRS
;
A
#
# COMPACT_ATOMS: atom_id res chain seq x y z
N MET A 1 5.49 -4.15 -12.82
CA MET A 1 4.20 -4.85 -12.96
C MET A 1 3.39 -4.52 -11.72
N GLY A 2 2.14 -4.08 -11.89
CA GLY A 2 1.25 -3.78 -10.77
C GLY A 2 1.08 -5.02 -9.89
N GLU A 3 1.26 -4.86 -8.59
CA GLU A 3 1.38 -5.96 -7.62
C GLU A 3 0.05 -6.67 -7.32
N ILE A 4 -1.06 -6.21 -7.89
CA ILE A 4 -2.41 -6.73 -7.69
C ILE A 4 -3.01 -7.03 -9.07
N ARG A 5 -3.50 -8.25 -9.28
CA ARG A 5 -4.22 -8.59 -10.52
C ARG A 5 -5.61 -8.00 -10.47
N ALA A 6 -6.21 -7.68 -11.63
CA ALA A 6 -7.58 -7.20 -11.66
C ALA A 6 -8.58 -8.14 -10.96
N SER A 7 -8.31 -9.46 -11.02
CA SER A 7 -9.08 -10.46 -10.27
C SER A 7 -9.02 -10.30 -8.75
N ASP A 8 -7.91 -9.80 -8.21
CA ASP A 8 -7.75 -9.60 -6.77
C ASP A 8 -8.56 -8.38 -6.31
N VAL A 9 -8.74 -7.37 -7.18
CA VAL A 9 -9.63 -6.23 -6.93
C VAL A 9 -11.08 -6.68 -6.87
N VAL A 10 -11.51 -7.55 -7.78
CA VAL A 10 -12.86 -8.15 -7.76
C VAL A 10 -13.10 -8.92 -6.47
N ASN A 11 -12.13 -9.74 -6.04
CA ASN A 11 -12.23 -10.48 -4.77
C ASN A 11 -12.33 -9.53 -3.56
N ALA A 12 -11.50 -8.48 -3.52
CA ALA A 12 -11.55 -7.48 -2.45
C ALA A 12 -12.91 -6.73 -2.42
N ALA A 13 -13.51 -6.47 -3.58
CA ALA A 13 -14.84 -5.89 -3.65
C ALA A 13 -15.90 -6.84 -3.06
N CYS A 14 -15.85 -8.14 -3.38
CA CYS A 14 -16.71 -9.15 -2.75
C CYS A 14 -16.55 -9.19 -1.23
N ASP A 15 -15.31 -9.18 -0.73
CA ASP A 15 -15.02 -9.20 0.71
C ASP A 15 -15.57 -7.93 1.41
N ALA A 16 -15.43 -6.77 0.77
CA ALA A 16 -15.99 -5.50 1.26
C ALA A 16 -17.52 -5.51 1.34
N LEU A 17 -18.20 -6.15 0.37
CA LEU A 17 -19.65 -6.35 0.40
C LEU A 17 -20.06 -7.28 1.56
N VAL A 18 -19.33 -8.39 1.75
CA VAL A 18 -19.57 -9.33 2.88
C VAL A 18 -19.34 -8.64 4.23
N ALA A 19 -18.40 -7.70 4.30
CA ALA A 19 -18.14 -6.89 5.49
C ALA A 19 -19.18 -5.77 5.73
N GLY A 20 -20.13 -5.57 4.80
CA GLY A 20 -21.26 -4.65 4.97
C GLY A 20 -21.03 -3.21 4.50
N LEU A 21 -19.96 -2.94 3.72
CA LEU A 21 -19.71 -1.60 3.16
C LEU A 21 -20.70 -1.24 2.04
N ASP A 22 -21.15 -2.24 1.29
CA ASP A 22 -22.28 -2.25 0.35
C ASP A 22 -22.60 -0.94 -0.39
N THR A 23 -21.70 -0.51 -1.30
CA THR A 23 -21.89 0.65 -2.18
C THR A 23 -22.16 0.24 -3.63
N PRO A 24 -22.80 1.08 -4.46
CA PRO A 24 -23.05 0.78 -5.87
C PRO A 24 -21.79 0.40 -6.66
N GLY A 25 -20.71 1.16 -6.54
CA GLY A 25 -19.42 0.90 -7.19
C GLY A 25 -18.81 -0.44 -6.75
N LEU A 26 -18.90 -0.81 -5.47
CA LEU A 26 -18.45 -2.12 -4.99
C LEU A 26 -19.24 -3.28 -5.59
N ARG A 27 -20.56 -3.13 -5.75
CA ARG A 27 -21.40 -4.15 -6.41
C ARG A 27 -21.02 -4.34 -7.87
N ILE A 28 -20.73 -3.24 -8.58
CA ILE A 28 -20.32 -3.27 -9.98
C ILE A 28 -18.95 -3.96 -10.10
N LEU A 29 -17.97 -3.59 -9.27
CA LEU A 29 -16.65 -4.25 -9.24
C LEU A 29 -16.75 -5.74 -8.91
N ALA A 30 -17.57 -6.12 -7.93
CA ALA A 30 -17.77 -7.51 -7.55
C ALA A 30 -18.46 -8.34 -8.66
N ALA A 31 -19.20 -7.68 -9.55
CA ALA A 31 -19.88 -8.33 -10.67
C ALA A 31 -18.98 -8.50 -11.91
N CYS A 32 -17.82 -7.83 -11.98
CA CYS A 32 -16.89 -7.96 -13.10
C CYS A 32 -16.41 -9.40 -13.27
N THR A 33 -16.57 -9.95 -14.46
CA THR A 33 -15.98 -11.25 -14.77
C THR A 33 -14.47 -11.14 -14.92
N ARG A 34 -13.76 -12.28 -14.82
CA ARG A 34 -12.30 -12.32 -14.99
C ARG A 34 -11.83 -11.81 -16.37
N ALA A 35 -12.68 -11.89 -17.39
CA ALA A 35 -12.37 -11.42 -18.74
C ALA A 35 -12.56 -9.90 -18.90
N GLU A 36 -13.49 -9.32 -18.15
CA GLU A 36 -13.77 -7.87 -18.12
C GLU A 36 -12.82 -7.13 -17.19
N ALA A 37 -12.38 -7.79 -16.12
CA ALA A 37 -11.61 -7.19 -15.05
C ALA A 37 -10.32 -6.49 -15.55
N ASP A 38 -9.64 -7.06 -16.54
CA ASP A 38 -8.38 -6.50 -17.07
C ASP A 38 -8.56 -5.13 -17.75
N TYR A 39 -9.79 -4.77 -18.16
CA TYR A 39 -10.11 -3.50 -18.81
C TYR A 39 -10.95 -2.60 -17.91
N ASP A 40 -12.04 -3.13 -17.35
CA ASP A 40 -13.07 -2.31 -16.70
C ASP A 40 -12.68 -1.87 -15.29
N VAL A 41 -11.81 -2.63 -14.59
CA VAL A 41 -11.39 -2.27 -13.21
C VAL A 41 -10.72 -0.91 -13.17
N HIS A 42 -9.97 -0.54 -14.20
CA HIS A 42 -9.28 0.75 -14.23
C HIS A 42 -10.24 1.94 -14.25
N ASP A 43 -11.39 1.78 -14.90
CA ASP A 43 -12.40 2.83 -15.02
C ASP A 43 -13.38 2.82 -13.83
N LEU A 44 -13.66 1.64 -13.26
CA LEU A 44 -14.62 1.46 -12.16
C LEU A 44 -14.02 1.72 -10.77
N LEU A 45 -12.72 1.49 -10.59
CA LEU A 45 -12.07 1.59 -9.28
C LEU A 45 -12.10 3.01 -8.66
N PRO A 46 -11.88 4.10 -9.42
CA PRO A 46 -11.92 5.45 -8.84
C PRO A 46 -13.26 5.81 -8.19
N GLU A 47 -14.39 5.48 -8.84
CA GLU A 47 -15.73 5.75 -8.32
C GLU A 47 -16.01 4.93 -7.05
N ALA A 48 -15.69 3.64 -7.06
CA ALA A 48 -15.88 2.77 -5.88
C ALA A 48 -15.04 3.22 -4.68
N LEU A 49 -13.83 3.76 -4.90
CA LEU A 49 -13.02 4.32 -3.83
C LEU A 49 -13.61 5.62 -3.28
N ASP A 50 -14.11 6.51 -4.14
CA ASP A 50 -14.75 7.76 -3.71
C ASP A 50 -16.00 7.51 -2.86
N GLU A 51 -16.84 6.54 -3.23
CA GLU A 51 -18.00 6.13 -2.43
C GLU A 51 -17.62 5.65 -1.02
N LEU A 52 -16.45 5.04 -0.87
CA LEU A 52 -15.91 4.58 0.42
C LEU A 52 -15.14 5.69 1.17
N GLY A 53 -15.02 6.88 0.59
CA GLY A 53 -14.21 7.98 1.10
C GLY A 53 -12.70 7.69 1.06
N LEU A 54 -12.27 6.76 0.21
CA LEU A 54 -10.87 6.37 0.02
C LEU A 54 -10.24 7.23 -1.08
N ALA A 55 -8.99 7.63 -0.85
CA ALA A 55 -8.24 8.39 -1.85
C ALA A 55 -7.76 7.47 -2.99
N PHE A 56 -8.08 7.84 -4.22
CA PHE A 56 -7.44 7.28 -5.41
C PHE A 56 -6.21 8.12 -5.77
N TYR A 57 -5.06 7.46 -5.91
CA TYR A 57 -3.80 8.11 -6.26
C TYR A 57 -3.45 7.80 -7.72
N PRO A 58 -3.06 8.81 -8.53
CA PRO A 58 -2.56 8.55 -9.87
C PRO A 58 -1.37 7.59 -9.86
N VAL A 59 -1.30 6.74 -10.89
CA VAL A 59 -0.22 5.77 -11.05
C VAL A 59 1.14 6.50 -11.05
N GLY A 60 2.05 6.04 -10.20
CA GLY A 60 3.39 6.60 -10.07
C GLY A 60 3.49 7.89 -9.26
N SER A 61 2.38 8.46 -8.79
CA SER A 61 2.41 9.65 -7.93
C SER A 61 3.14 9.40 -6.60
N GLU A 62 3.86 10.41 -6.12
CA GLU A 62 4.57 10.34 -4.83
C GLU A 62 3.60 10.04 -3.68
N ALA A 63 2.45 10.72 -3.64
CA ALA A 63 1.41 10.47 -2.64
C ALA A 63 0.88 9.02 -2.66
N GLY A 64 0.76 8.42 -3.85
CA GLY A 64 0.40 7.00 -3.99
C GLY A 64 1.51 6.07 -3.48
N GLN A 65 2.77 6.39 -3.76
CA GLN A 65 3.91 5.65 -3.24
C GLN A 65 3.98 5.72 -1.71
N GLU A 66 3.79 6.90 -1.12
CA GLU A 66 3.70 7.05 0.32
C GLU A 66 2.54 6.27 0.93
N ALA A 67 1.36 6.29 0.28
CA ALA A 67 0.20 5.55 0.74
C ALA A 67 0.47 4.03 0.76
N VAL A 68 1.16 3.51 -0.27
CA VAL A 68 1.61 2.12 -0.31
C VAL A 68 2.57 1.81 0.84
N ALA A 69 3.54 2.67 1.11
CA ALA A 69 4.48 2.49 2.22
C ALA A 69 3.77 2.42 3.58
N ARG A 70 2.78 3.30 3.81
CA ARG A 70 1.95 3.28 5.03
C ARG A 70 1.08 2.04 5.12
N ALA A 71 0.54 1.55 4.00
CA ALA A 71 -0.25 0.31 3.98
C ALA A 71 0.63 -0.90 4.32
N LEU A 72 1.82 -1.01 3.75
CA LEU A 72 2.78 -2.09 4.06
C LEU A 72 3.23 -2.04 5.53
N ALA A 73 3.46 -0.85 6.09
CA ALA A 73 3.78 -0.68 7.50
C ALA A 73 2.66 -1.22 8.42
N ARG A 74 1.39 -0.94 8.09
CA ARG A 74 0.24 -1.47 8.84
C ARG A 74 0.16 -2.99 8.76
N ARG A 75 0.39 -3.57 7.58
CA ARG A 75 0.42 -5.03 7.40
C ARG A 75 1.51 -5.70 8.22
N MET A 76 2.72 -5.12 8.25
CA MET A 76 3.79 -5.59 9.13
C MET A 76 3.37 -5.53 10.60
N LEU A 77 2.79 -4.42 11.05
CA LEU A 77 2.35 -4.26 12.44
C LEU A 77 1.20 -5.22 12.83
N MET A 78 0.40 -5.67 11.87
CA MET A 78 -0.62 -6.72 12.06
C MET A 78 -0.02 -8.14 12.01
N GLY A 79 1.29 -8.29 11.77
CA GLY A 79 1.97 -9.58 11.68
C GLY A 79 1.81 -10.29 10.34
N GLU A 80 1.28 -9.62 9.31
CA GLU A 80 1.16 -10.19 7.97
C GLU A 80 2.49 -10.20 7.19
N LEU A 81 3.45 -9.37 7.62
CA LEU A 81 4.79 -9.27 7.05
C LEU A 81 5.81 -9.30 8.19
N THR A 82 6.95 -9.97 7.96
CA THR A 82 8.11 -9.85 8.86
C THR A 82 8.79 -8.48 8.67
N PRO A 83 9.59 -8.00 9.64
CA PRO A 83 10.37 -6.78 9.48
C PRO A 83 11.23 -6.77 8.21
N ARG A 84 11.97 -7.86 7.95
CA ARG A 84 12.80 -8.00 6.75
C ARG A 84 12.00 -8.02 5.45
N GLU A 85 10.85 -8.71 5.42
CA GLU A 85 9.99 -8.69 4.22
C GLU A 85 9.44 -7.30 3.94
N PHE A 86 9.12 -6.54 5.00
CA PHE A 86 8.66 -5.17 4.87
C PHE A 86 9.74 -4.24 4.31
N THR A 87 10.95 -4.24 4.87
CA THR A 87 12.07 -3.42 4.36
C THR A 87 12.43 -3.79 2.92
N PHE A 88 12.48 -5.09 2.61
CA PHE A 88 12.81 -5.58 1.27
C PHE A 88 11.82 -5.08 0.22
N ARG A 89 10.51 -5.15 0.51
CA ARG A 89 9.47 -4.65 -0.41
C ARG A 89 9.50 -3.13 -0.58
N ILE A 90 9.88 -2.40 0.46
CA ILE A 90 10.04 -0.95 0.39
C ILE A 90 11.25 -0.61 -0.49
N HIS A 91 12.39 -1.24 -0.22
CA HIS A 91 13.63 -1.01 -0.92
C HIS A 91 13.55 -1.42 -2.39
N GLN A 92 12.96 -2.58 -2.71
CA GLN A 92 12.73 -3.01 -4.09
C GLN A 92 11.90 -2.01 -4.91
N ARG A 93 10.90 -1.36 -4.28
CA ARG A 93 9.96 -0.47 -4.99
C ARG A 93 10.47 0.95 -5.13
N HIS A 94 11.11 1.48 -4.09
CA HIS A 94 11.48 2.89 -4.02
C HIS A 94 12.99 3.11 -4.09
N GLY A 95 13.80 2.06 -3.93
CA GLY A 95 15.23 2.23 -3.68
C GLY A 95 15.44 3.17 -2.49
N HIS A 96 16.46 4.03 -2.65
CA HIS A 96 16.72 5.18 -1.80
C HIS A 96 16.07 6.47 -2.33
N GLY A 97 15.11 6.37 -3.27
CA GLY A 97 14.57 7.51 -4.01
C GLY A 97 13.37 8.20 -3.38
N LEU A 98 12.72 7.58 -2.39
CA LEU A 98 11.57 8.16 -1.67
C LEU A 98 12.00 8.59 -0.26
N PRO A 99 12.10 9.90 0.04
CA PRO A 99 12.60 10.39 1.33
C PRO A 99 11.82 9.85 2.54
N LEU A 100 10.52 9.63 2.39
CA LEU A 100 9.68 9.10 3.46
C LEU A 100 10.15 7.72 3.96
N THR A 101 10.74 6.92 3.07
CA THR A 101 11.11 5.51 3.30
C THR A 101 12.60 5.24 3.24
N GLU A 102 13.44 6.27 3.08
CA GLU A 102 14.90 6.13 2.95
C GLU A 102 15.49 5.31 4.11
N ARG A 103 15.11 5.61 5.36
CA ARG A 103 15.57 4.84 6.52
C ARG A 103 15.23 3.35 6.46
N LEU A 104 14.10 2.98 5.86
CA LEU A 104 13.73 1.57 5.70
C LEU A 104 14.55 0.88 4.61
N ALA A 105 14.97 1.59 3.57
CA ALA A 105 15.90 1.08 2.57
C ALA A 105 17.28 0.85 3.18
N GLU A 106 17.78 1.80 4.00
CA GLU A 106 19.03 1.61 4.73
C GLU A 106 19.00 0.40 5.68
N LEU A 107 17.87 0.18 6.36
CA LEU A 107 17.70 -0.99 7.24
C LEU A 107 17.62 -2.31 6.44
N ASP A 108 17.14 -2.27 5.19
CA ASP A 108 17.19 -3.42 4.29
C ASP A 108 18.63 -3.78 3.94
N ASP A 109 19.43 -2.79 3.52
CA ASP A 109 20.87 -2.94 3.27
C ASP A 109 21.59 -3.47 4.51
N GLU A 110 21.17 -3.03 5.70
CA GLU A 110 21.75 -3.46 6.96
C GLU A 110 21.55 -4.96 7.22
N TYR A 111 20.39 -5.54 6.91
CA TYR A 111 20.15 -6.98 7.04
C TYR A 111 21.15 -7.82 6.23
N ASP A 112 21.61 -7.30 5.09
CA ASP A 112 22.51 -8.02 4.20
C ASP A 112 23.98 -7.98 4.67
N ILE A 113 24.32 -7.06 5.57
CA ILE A 113 25.68 -6.93 6.12
C ILE A 113 25.79 -7.28 7.61
N LEU A 114 24.72 -7.81 8.23
CA LEU A 114 24.70 -8.17 9.65
C LEU A 114 25.86 -9.09 10.07
N GLU A 115 26.29 -10.00 9.19
CA GLU A 115 27.42 -10.91 9.48
C GLU A 115 28.78 -10.19 9.60
N TYR A 116 28.87 -8.95 9.12
CA TYR A 116 30.06 -8.09 9.20
C TYR A 116 29.88 -6.90 10.18
N GLY A 117 28.70 -6.75 10.78
CA GLY A 117 28.35 -5.62 11.63
C GLY A 117 28.32 -5.95 13.13
N ASP A 118 28.24 -4.91 13.95
CA ASP A 118 28.10 -5.03 15.42
C ASP A 118 26.64 -5.16 15.87
N ARG A 119 25.69 -5.08 14.93
CA ARG A 119 24.26 -5.10 15.19
C ARG A 119 23.69 -6.51 15.08
N THR A 120 22.66 -6.75 15.87
CA THR A 120 21.89 -8.00 15.89
C THR A 120 20.61 -7.84 15.08
N VAL A 121 20.05 -8.96 14.61
CA VAL A 121 18.73 -9.00 13.95
C VAL A 121 17.68 -8.29 14.80
N ASP A 122 17.61 -8.60 16.09
CA ASP A 122 16.62 -8.00 17.00
C ASP A 122 16.73 -6.47 17.10
N GLN A 123 17.94 -5.92 17.00
CA GLN A 123 18.16 -4.47 17.00
C GLN A 123 17.66 -3.84 15.71
N VAL A 124 17.87 -4.48 14.56
CA VAL A 124 17.37 -3.99 13.26
C VAL A 124 15.84 -4.12 13.22
N ASP A 125 15.29 -5.26 13.63
CA ASP A 125 13.84 -5.51 13.74
C ASP A 125 13.15 -4.45 14.62
N ALA A 126 13.77 -4.05 15.72
CA ALA A 126 13.24 -3.02 16.62
C ALA A 126 13.16 -1.65 15.94
N GLU A 127 14.18 -1.27 15.16
CA GLU A 127 14.17 -0.01 14.40
C GLU A 127 13.17 -0.05 13.25
N VAL A 128 13.08 -1.16 12.51
CA VAL A 128 12.06 -1.34 11.47
C VAL A 128 10.67 -1.20 12.07
N THR A 129 10.44 -1.76 13.26
CA THR A 129 9.17 -1.62 13.98
C THR A 129 8.87 -0.17 14.38
N ALA A 130 9.89 0.59 14.80
CA ALA A 130 9.74 2.00 15.13
C ALA A 130 9.37 2.83 13.88
N GLU A 131 10.04 2.58 12.76
CA GLU A 131 9.74 3.23 11.48
C GLU A 131 8.34 2.86 10.95
N ALA A 132 7.94 1.59 11.06
CA ALA A 132 6.59 1.16 10.70
C ALA A 132 5.52 1.90 11.52
N ARG A 133 5.73 2.08 12.82
CA ARG A 133 4.83 2.87 13.69
C ARG A 133 4.79 4.34 13.28
N ARG A 134 5.94 4.96 12.96
CA ARG A 134 6.02 6.35 12.45
C ARG A 134 5.18 6.53 11.18
N LEU A 135 5.28 5.59 10.24
CA LEU A 135 4.53 5.62 8.99
C LEU A 135 3.02 5.43 9.22
N ALA A 136 2.65 4.45 10.05
CA ALA A 136 1.26 4.09 10.30
C ALA A 136 0.47 5.18 11.07
N ALA A 137 1.16 5.94 11.93
CA ALA A 137 0.56 7.00 12.76
C ALA A 137 0.03 8.20 11.97
N HIS A 138 0.45 8.38 10.72
CA HIS A 138 -0.06 9.47 9.88
C HIS A 138 -1.34 9.03 9.15
N PRO A 139 -2.43 9.80 9.27
CA PRO A 139 -3.63 9.55 8.48
C PRO A 139 -3.31 9.74 6.99
N THR A 140 -3.89 8.87 6.15
CA THR A 140 -3.86 9.02 4.71
C THR A 140 -4.59 10.32 4.38
N VAL A 141 -3.86 11.37 4.00
CA VAL A 141 -4.46 12.67 3.67
C VAL A 141 -5.37 12.46 2.45
N ARG A 142 -6.65 12.81 2.61
CA ARG A 142 -7.63 12.83 1.52
C ARG A 142 -7.10 13.79 0.45
N ALA A 143 -6.93 13.32 -0.78
CA ALA A 143 -6.68 14.21 -1.90
C ALA A 143 -7.90 15.14 -2.01
N GLU A 144 -7.70 16.45 -1.88
CA GLU A 144 -8.78 17.41 -2.11
C GLU A 144 -9.25 17.27 -3.56
N PRO A 145 -10.58 17.23 -3.82
CA PRO A 145 -11.09 17.20 -5.18
C PRO A 145 -10.58 18.46 -5.88
N THR A 146 -9.88 18.27 -7.00
CA THR A 146 -9.40 19.38 -7.81
C THR A 146 -10.62 20.07 -8.40
N ASP A 147 -11.04 21.15 -7.75
CA ASP A 147 -12.16 21.99 -8.15
C ASP A 147 -11.88 22.56 -9.54
N SER A 148 -12.39 21.86 -10.56
CA SER A 148 -12.24 22.23 -11.96
C SER A 148 -13.24 23.35 -12.22
N ARG A 149 -12.82 24.60 -11.95
CA ARG A 149 -13.60 25.79 -12.26
C ARG A 149 -13.68 26.00 -13.78
N SER A 150 -14.94 25.94 -14.25
CA SER A 150 -15.60 26.65 -15.36
C SER A 150 -14.98 26.65 -16.75
#